data_AF-M2SP60-F1
#
_entry.id   AF-M2SP60-F1
#
_cell.length_a   1.000
_cell.length_b   1.000
_cell.length_c   1.000
_cell.angle_alpha   90.00
_cell.angle_beta   90.00
_cell.angle_gamma   90.00
#
_symmetry.space_group_name_H-M   'P 1'
#
loop_
_entity.id
_entity.type
_entity.pdbx_description
1 polymer ?
#
loop_
_entity_poly.entity_id
_entity_poly.type
_entity_poly.pdbx_seq_one_letter_code
_entity_poly.pdbx_strand_id
1 'polypeptide(L)'
;MAPAQPHQQLSLILCALYEGTFSSSEAVGMVYRGRPSTGCKKCRERRIKCDERPGGCVKCSDRHLQCPGYDRNIDNFFHDETANVQAKAKKAKAKAIAARDAQDEIEARNLREAYLHIIAQQSPTPAVTASLIDQGISFFMSYYTLGIDQPPVQSDEYSKYLSTHGFHPLVSTSMTALGIAGIANLYMDPLLKREATRWYLDAIKRTNAAISSPTAVTADSTLASINLLGMVEATSNETSLQGWSNHVQGAASLIKMRGMDQFSTPAGQRMYLHTVGLLTMNCMGKGMPLPKFVHDLNTEVIKHLDIKDPRNRFFFLHIKTIDLRARILNQQTHSLPDIIESALALDNIAVNIFKDSGPEWDYDIVLCEKRPEIFDHFYHIYHTAIAAQTWNWVRYNRIYFHDIIRNCILAGFASTPPALVGAKYHEQLETSVRTLYNLQSDILAGMPQFLHDVPGEVPSDASDYTSNKSTPTSVGDKLSASPATAAFPKIPPKSPAEFQTALKTLDQNFKGMPSGVVKALIGTGSVKGRLPIIRVAGGYSTVWALYVISPHQPFCPPQAGSTPIASPESQNFVAKCMTRVQKEFGINQAQVLGKALEYKRYLAEKGAIPFSICPQYLPPDSEPYVRPKPSV
;
A
#
# COMPACT_ATOMS: atom_id res chain seq x y z
N MET A 1 30.31 14.59 -1.44
CA MET A 1 29.17 13.91 -2.08
C MET A 1 27.94 14.76 -1.82
N ALA A 2 27.31 15.28 -2.88
CA ALA A 2 26.16 16.17 -2.76
C ALA A 2 24.92 15.41 -2.25
N PRO A 3 24.06 16.00 -1.40
CA PRO A 3 22.87 15.34 -0.88
C PRO A 3 21.83 15.18 -2.00
N ALA A 4 21.27 13.98 -2.13
CA ALA A 4 20.27 13.67 -3.14
C ALA A 4 18.91 14.32 -2.80
N GLN A 5 18.19 14.75 -3.83
CA GLN A 5 16.95 15.52 -3.71
C GLN A 5 15.75 14.69 -3.18
N PRO A 6 14.73 15.33 -2.56
CA PRO A 6 13.57 14.70 -1.92
C PRO A 6 12.67 13.81 -2.81
N HIS A 7 12.87 13.81 -4.14
CA HIS A 7 12.13 12.95 -5.07
C HIS A 7 12.49 11.46 -4.97
N GLN A 8 13.48 11.08 -4.15
CA GLN A 8 13.98 9.70 -4.07
C GLN A 8 13.29 8.78 -3.04
N GLN A 9 12.45 9.25 -2.12
CA GLN A 9 11.86 8.34 -1.11
C GLN A 9 10.74 7.43 -1.66
N LEU A 10 9.92 7.91 -2.60
CA LEU A 10 9.04 7.03 -3.38
C LEU A 10 9.82 6.19 -4.40
N SER A 11 10.92 6.75 -4.92
CA SER A 11 11.85 6.03 -5.78
C SER A 11 12.54 4.87 -5.08
N LEU A 12 12.72 4.87 -3.76
CA LEU A 12 13.41 3.79 -3.03
C LEU A 12 12.51 2.57 -2.78
N ILE A 13 11.20 2.77 -2.57
CA ILE A 13 10.21 1.67 -2.58
C ILE A 13 10.09 1.09 -4.01
N LEU A 14 10.32 1.91 -5.04
CA LEU A 14 10.28 1.52 -6.45
C LEU A 14 11.63 0.97 -6.97
N CYS A 15 12.78 1.38 -6.42
CA CYS A 15 14.12 0.87 -6.74
C CYS A 15 14.34 -0.51 -6.10
N ALA A 16 13.77 -0.75 -4.92
CA ALA A 16 13.72 -2.06 -4.28
C ALA A 16 13.03 -3.14 -5.15
N LEU A 17 12.11 -2.74 -6.03
CA LEU A 17 11.47 -3.61 -7.02
C LEU A 17 12.26 -3.71 -8.34
N TYR A 18 13.31 -2.92 -8.54
CA TYR A 18 14.06 -2.80 -9.80
C TYR A 18 15.55 -3.19 -9.71
N GLU A 19 16.16 -3.28 -8.52
CA GLU A 19 17.56 -3.73 -8.34
C GLU A 19 17.74 -5.25 -8.43
N GLY A 20 16.97 -5.88 -9.33
CA GLY A 20 17.24 -7.20 -9.88
C GLY A 20 17.95 -7.18 -11.24
N THR A 21 18.05 -6.02 -11.92
CA THR A 21 18.70 -5.93 -13.24
C THR A 21 19.10 -4.49 -13.59
N PHE A 22 20.40 -4.19 -13.61
CA PHE A 22 21.12 -3.30 -14.56
C PHE A 22 22.60 -3.35 -14.15
N SER A 23 23.44 -4.18 -14.76
CA SER A 23 24.20 -3.89 -15.99
C SER A 23 24.75 -2.46 -16.02
N SER A 24 25.95 -2.31 -15.47
CA SER A 24 26.81 -1.16 -15.70
C SER A 24 27.16 -1.06 -17.19
N SER A 25 26.80 0.06 -17.82
CA SER A 25 27.48 0.53 -19.03
C SER A 25 28.37 1.71 -18.64
N GLU A 26 29.43 1.42 -17.90
CA GLU A 26 30.65 2.20 -18.04
C GLU A 26 31.37 1.64 -19.26
N ALA A 27 31.65 2.51 -20.23
CA ALA A 27 32.49 2.21 -21.37
C ALA A 27 33.94 2.01 -20.87
N VAL A 28 34.21 0.86 -20.26
CA VAL A 28 35.56 0.37 -20.05
C VAL A 28 36.07 -0.12 -21.40
N GLY A 29 37.14 0.50 -21.88
CA GLY A 29 37.76 0.18 -23.16
C GLY A 29 37.88 -1.33 -23.34
N MET A 30 37.45 -1.80 -24.51
CA MET A 30 37.53 -3.20 -24.92
C MET A 30 39.01 -3.62 -24.97
N VAL A 31 39.54 -4.16 -23.87
CA VAL A 31 40.90 -4.74 -23.84
C VAL A 31 40.80 -6.15 -24.41
N TYR A 32 41.48 -6.36 -25.54
CA TYR A 32 41.56 -7.62 -26.27
C TYR A 32 41.87 -8.80 -25.32
N ARG A 33 40.91 -9.73 -25.14
CA ARG A 33 41.01 -10.92 -24.26
C ARG A 33 41.48 -12.17 -25.00
N GLY A 34 42.32 -12.00 -26.02
CA GLY A 34 43.02 -13.10 -26.66
C GLY A 34 44.31 -13.46 -25.91
N ARG A 35 44.85 -14.66 -26.17
CA ARG A 35 46.18 -15.07 -25.71
C ARG A 35 47.18 -13.92 -25.96
N PRO A 36 47.89 -13.42 -24.94
CA PRO A 36 48.88 -12.36 -25.14
C PRO A 36 49.86 -12.76 -26.23
N SER A 37 50.24 -11.83 -27.10
CA SER A 37 51.21 -12.10 -28.17
C SER A 37 52.50 -12.65 -27.56
N THR A 38 52.94 -13.80 -28.08
CA THR A 38 54.18 -14.50 -27.75
C THR A 38 55.44 -13.81 -28.32
N GLY A 39 55.25 -12.69 -29.04
CA GLY A 39 56.34 -11.89 -29.60
C GLY A 39 57.17 -11.18 -28.53
N CYS A 40 58.39 -10.79 -28.89
CA CYS A 40 59.29 -10.09 -27.97
C CYS A 40 58.71 -8.73 -27.55
N LYS A 41 59.13 -8.23 -26.38
CA LYS A 41 58.59 -6.99 -25.78
C LYS A 41 58.62 -5.80 -26.75
N LYS A 42 59.72 -5.61 -27.50
CA LYS A 42 59.85 -4.52 -28.49
C LYS A 42 58.87 -4.62 -29.65
N CYS A 43 58.59 -5.83 -30.16
CA CYS A 43 57.60 -6.02 -31.22
C CYS A 43 56.18 -5.79 -30.71
N ARG A 44 55.89 -6.15 -29.46
CA ARG A 44 54.59 -5.90 -28.81
C ARG A 44 54.34 -4.41 -28.59
N GLU A 45 55.31 -3.68 -28.06
CA GLU A 45 55.23 -2.22 -27.85
C GLU A 45 55.02 -1.48 -29.18
N ARG A 46 55.69 -1.94 -30.23
CA ARG A 46 55.52 -1.41 -31.60
C ARG A 46 54.26 -1.90 -32.32
N ARG A 47 53.47 -2.79 -31.70
CA ARG A 47 52.26 -3.41 -32.27
C ARG A 47 52.48 -4.06 -33.65
N ILE A 48 53.60 -4.76 -33.82
CA ILE A 48 53.93 -5.51 -35.05
C ILE A 48 54.07 -7.01 -34.79
N LYS A 49 53.72 -7.84 -35.78
CA LYS A 49 53.87 -9.30 -35.69
C LYS A 49 55.33 -9.71 -35.58
N CYS A 50 55.68 -10.47 -34.54
CA CYS A 50 57.02 -11.02 -34.28
C CYS A 50 57.14 -12.42 -34.92
N ASP A 51 58.33 -12.77 -35.41
CA ASP A 51 58.64 -14.08 -36.03
C ASP A 51 59.15 -15.14 -35.04
N GLU A 52 59.32 -14.77 -33.76
CA GLU A 52 59.60 -15.68 -32.63
C GLU A 52 60.82 -16.61 -32.76
N ARG A 53 61.78 -16.26 -33.62
CA ARG A 53 63.00 -17.06 -33.83
C ARG A 53 63.88 -17.16 -32.57
N PRO A 54 64.45 -18.35 -32.28
CA PRO A 54 65.45 -18.52 -31.23
C PRO A 54 66.67 -17.60 -31.43
N GLY A 55 67.17 -16.97 -30.37
CA GLY A 55 68.31 -16.04 -30.42
C GLY A 55 67.97 -14.59 -30.78
N GLY A 56 66.75 -14.29 -31.25
CA GLY A 56 66.28 -12.93 -31.53
C GLY A 56 65.42 -12.85 -32.80
N CYS A 57 64.42 -11.97 -32.80
CA CYS A 57 63.50 -11.84 -33.93
C CYS A 57 64.10 -11.02 -35.08
N VAL A 58 63.82 -11.37 -36.34
CA VAL A 58 64.37 -10.70 -37.53
C VAL A 58 64.03 -9.21 -37.53
N LYS A 59 62.81 -8.84 -37.10
CA LYS A 59 62.39 -7.42 -37.07
C LYS A 59 63.17 -6.54 -36.11
N CYS A 60 63.81 -7.13 -35.10
CA CYS A 60 64.73 -6.40 -34.23
C CYS A 60 66.12 -6.35 -34.89
N SER A 61 66.59 -7.45 -35.49
CA SER A 61 67.86 -7.54 -36.20
C SER A 61 67.96 -6.56 -37.38
N ASP A 62 66.95 -6.50 -38.25
CA ASP A 62 66.94 -5.62 -39.42
C ASP A 62 67.09 -4.14 -39.04
N ARG A 63 66.64 -3.77 -37.83
CA ARG A 63 66.75 -2.41 -37.29
C ARG A 63 67.95 -2.22 -36.37
N HIS A 64 68.83 -3.21 -36.28
CA HIS A 64 70.02 -3.19 -35.43
C HIS A 64 69.66 -2.97 -33.94
N LEU A 65 68.48 -3.46 -33.53
CA LEU A 65 68.01 -3.43 -32.15
C LEU A 65 68.26 -4.79 -31.50
N GLN A 66 68.83 -4.81 -30.30
CA GLN A 66 68.94 -6.05 -29.50
C GLN A 66 67.54 -6.53 -29.09
N CYS A 67 67.23 -7.79 -29.38
CA CYS A 67 65.96 -8.42 -29.05
C CYS A 67 65.97 -8.86 -27.57
N PRO A 68 65.02 -8.41 -26.73
CA PRO A 68 65.01 -8.73 -25.29
C PRO A 68 64.58 -10.16 -24.96
N GLY A 69 64.34 -11.01 -25.97
CA GLY A 69 63.81 -12.36 -25.80
C GLY A 69 62.28 -12.42 -25.67
N TYR A 70 61.77 -13.63 -25.45
CA TYR A 70 60.34 -13.95 -25.33
C TYR A 70 60.04 -14.35 -23.89
N ASP A 71 59.11 -13.67 -23.24
CA ASP A 71 58.70 -14.01 -21.89
C ASP A 71 57.71 -15.18 -21.94
N ARG A 72 58.12 -16.35 -21.44
CA ARG A 72 57.33 -17.60 -21.47
C ARG A 72 56.68 -17.94 -20.13
N ASN A 73 56.80 -17.08 -19.11
CA ASN A 73 56.17 -17.30 -17.81
C ASN A 73 54.68 -16.90 -17.80
N ILE A 74 53.89 -17.59 -18.62
CA ILE A 74 52.43 -17.42 -18.72
C ILE A 74 51.68 -18.28 -17.66
N ASP A 75 52.39 -19.11 -16.90
CA ASP A 75 51.80 -20.11 -15.98
C ASP A 75 51.53 -19.65 -14.53
N ASN A 76 51.63 -18.35 -14.20
CA ASN A 76 51.37 -17.86 -12.82
C ASN A 76 50.14 -16.94 -12.66
N PHE A 77 49.21 -16.92 -13.61
CA PHE A 77 47.96 -16.18 -13.45
C PHE A 77 46.79 -17.11 -13.08
N PHE A 78 46.80 -17.59 -11.83
CA PHE A 78 45.55 -18.03 -11.19
C PHE A 78 44.68 -16.79 -10.99
N HIS A 79 43.64 -16.64 -11.82
CA HIS A 79 42.65 -15.59 -11.68
C HIS A 79 41.45 -16.11 -10.90
N ASP A 80 41.05 -15.36 -9.88
CA ASP A 80 39.88 -15.65 -9.07
C ASP A 80 38.58 -15.45 -9.88
N GLU A 81 37.97 -16.56 -10.33
CA GLU A 81 36.68 -16.55 -11.04
C GLU A 81 35.47 -16.56 -10.11
N THR A 82 35.65 -16.48 -8.78
CA THR A 82 34.57 -16.64 -7.79
C THR A 82 33.39 -15.72 -8.07
N ALA A 83 33.63 -14.45 -8.41
CA ALA A 83 32.56 -13.51 -8.73
C ALA A 83 31.77 -13.90 -9.99
N ASN A 84 32.45 -14.44 -11.00
CA ASN A 84 31.87 -14.83 -12.28
C ASN A 84 31.05 -16.13 -12.15
N VAL A 85 31.57 -17.07 -11.35
CA VAL A 85 30.87 -18.31 -10.98
C VAL A 85 29.65 -18.00 -10.11
N GLN A 86 29.76 -17.11 -9.13
CA GLN A 86 28.63 -16.65 -8.31
C GLN A 86 27.56 -15.96 -9.17
N ALA A 87 27.95 -15.12 -10.14
CA ALA A 87 27.01 -14.48 -11.05
C ALA A 87 26.27 -15.50 -11.93
N LYS A 88 26.98 -16.51 -12.47
CA LYS A 88 26.37 -17.61 -13.22
C LYS A 88 25.43 -18.45 -12.36
N ALA A 89 25.81 -18.78 -11.12
CA ALA A 89 24.98 -19.55 -10.20
C ALA A 89 23.70 -18.79 -9.81
N LYS A 90 23.80 -17.49 -9.52
CA LYS A 90 22.63 -16.63 -9.26
C LYS A 90 21.70 -16.57 -10.47
N LYS A 91 22.24 -16.40 -11.69
CA LYS A 91 21.46 -16.38 -12.93
C LYS A 91 20.78 -17.73 -13.21
N ALA A 92 21.46 -18.84 -12.95
CA ALA A 92 20.89 -20.18 -13.10
C ALA A 92 19.76 -20.44 -12.09
N LYS A 93 19.94 -20.04 -10.83
CA LYS A 93 18.90 -20.16 -9.79
C LYS A 93 17.67 -19.30 -10.12
N ALA A 94 17.86 -18.06 -10.57
CA ALA A 94 16.76 -17.20 -11.02
C ALA A 94 16.01 -17.79 -12.22
N LYS A 95 16.73 -18.36 -13.19
CA LYS A 95 16.13 -19.05 -14.34
C LYS A 95 15.35 -20.30 -13.92
N ALA A 96 15.83 -21.05 -12.94
CA ALA A 96 15.15 -22.24 -12.42
C ALA A 96 13.88 -21.89 -11.64
N ILE A 97 13.88 -20.78 -10.86
CA ILE A 97 12.69 -20.27 -10.18
C ILE A 97 11.66 -19.80 -11.22
N ALA A 98 12.07 -18.97 -12.18
CA ALA A 98 11.18 -18.50 -13.24
C ALA A 98 10.60 -19.65 -14.10
N ALA A 99 11.38 -20.72 -14.34
CA ALA A 99 10.89 -21.90 -15.04
C ALA A 99 9.86 -22.70 -14.22
N ARG A 100 10.05 -22.82 -12.90
CA ARG A 100 9.07 -23.45 -12.00
C ARG A 100 7.79 -22.63 -11.92
N ASP A 101 7.89 -21.31 -11.72
CA ASP A 101 6.72 -20.42 -11.68
C ASP A 101 5.94 -20.47 -13.01
N ALA A 102 6.63 -20.48 -14.15
CA ALA A 102 5.99 -20.64 -15.46
C ALA A 102 5.32 -22.01 -15.64
N GLN A 103 5.89 -23.07 -15.07
CA GLN A 103 5.32 -24.41 -15.12
C GLN A 103 4.09 -24.54 -14.23
N ASP A 104 4.13 -23.97 -13.01
CA ASP A 104 2.98 -23.89 -12.10
C ASP A 104 1.84 -23.05 -12.71
N GLU A 105 2.16 -21.96 -13.43
CA GLU A 105 1.17 -21.17 -14.18
C GLU A 105 0.55 -21.94 -15.35
N ILE A 106 1.35 -22.73 -16.09
CA ILE A 106 0.85 -23.57 -17.18
C ILE A 106 -0.05 -24.68 -16.64
N GLU A 107 0.33 -25.32 -15.53
CA GLU A 107 -0.45 -26.37 -14.88
C GLU A 107 -1.80 -25.81 -14.38
N ALA A 108 -1.79 -24.66 -13.71
CA ALA A 108 -3.01 -23.97 -13.28
C ALA A 108 -3.91 -23.58 -14.47
N ARG A 109 -3.32 -23.11 -15.58
CA ARG A 109 -4.04 -22.79 -16.82
C ARG A 109 -4.66 -24.03 -17.45
N ASN A 110 -3.91 -25.12 -17.55
CA ASN A 110 -4.38 -26.38 -18.13
C ASN A 110 -5.49 -27.00 -17.27
N LEU A 111 -5.39 -26.96 -15.94
CA LEU A 111 -6.45 -27.41 -15.04
C LEU A 111 -7.73 -26.59 -15.25
N ARG A 112 -7.59 -25.28 -15.43
CA ARG A 112 -8.70 -24.36 -15.69
C ARG A 112 -9.32 -24.56 -17.07
N GLU A 113 -8.51 -24.77 -18.11
CA GLU A 113 -9.00 -25.06 -19.47
C GLU A 113 -9.71 -26.42 -19.52
N ALA A 114 -9.17 -27.45 -18.86
CA ALA A 114 -9.83 -28.74 -18.72
C ALA A 114 -11.17 -28.61 -17.98
N TYR A 115 -11.21 -27.81 -16.90
CA TYR A 115 -12.43 -27.52 -16.16
C TYR A 115 -13.47 -26.76 -16.99
N LEU A 116 -13.06 -25.74 -17.75
CA LEU A 116 -13.93 -24.99 -18.66
C LEU A 116 -14.47 -25.86 -19.79
N HIS A 117 -13.67 -26.80 -20.30
CA HIS A 117 -14.08 -27.76 -21.33
C HIS A 117 -15.11 -28.76 -20.79
N ILE A 118 -14.94 -29.22 -19.54
CA ILE A 118 -15.93 -30.08 -18.86
C ILE A 118 -17.26 -29.33 -18.66
N ILE A 119 -17.22 -28.06 -18.25
CA ILE A 119 -18.42 -27.22 -18.10
C ILE A 119 -19.11 -26.99 -19.45
N ALA A 120 -18.35 -26.69 -20.50
CA ALA A 120 -18.87 -26.45 -21.85
C ALA A 120 -19.54 -27.70 -22.44
N GLN A 121 -19.07 -28.90 -22.07
CA GLN A 121 -19.66 -30.16 -22.51
C GLN A 121 -20.90 -30.58 -21.70
N GLN A 122 -21.12 -30.02 -20.50
CA GLN A 122 -22.23 -30.38 -19.61
C GLN A 122 -23.43 -29.42 -19.66
N SER A 123 -23.40 -28.36 -20.48
CA SER A 123 -24.54 -27.44 -20.65
C SER A 123 -25.06 -27.41 -22.09
N PRO A 124 -26.14 -28.16 -22.42
CA PRO A 124 -26.83 -28.05 -23.70
C PRO A 124 -27.85 -26.89 -23.74
N THR A 125 -27.65 -25.83 -22.95
CA THR A 125 -28.51 -24.64 -22.98
C THR A 125 -27.67 -23.39 -23.28
N PRO A 126 -28.12 -22.50 -24.20
CA PRO A 126 -27.49 -21.21 -24.36
C PRO A 126 -27.72 -20.42 -23.06
N ALA A 127 -26.72 -20.43 -22.18
CA ALA A 127 -26.68 -19.51 -21.08
C ALA A 127 -26.60 -18.10 -21.70
N VAL A 128 -27.63 -17.30 -21.50
CA VAL A 128 -27.58 -15.86 -21.80
C VAL A 128 -26.52 -15.29 -20.87
N THR A 129 -25.29 -15.20 -21.35
CA THR A 129 -24.21 -14.54 -20.62
C THR A 129 -24.38 -13.04 -20.79
N ALA A 130 -24.34 -12.30 -19.68
CA ALA A 130 -24.38 -10.85 -19.73
C ALA A 130 -23.21 -10.30 -20.57
N SER A 131 -23.35 -9.13 -21.18
CA SER A 131 -22.24 -8.53 -21.93
C SER A 131 -21.03 -8.28 -21.02
N LEU A 132 -19.81 -8.21 -21.57
CA LEU A 132 -18.62 -7.87 -20.77
C LEU A 132 -18.74 -6.50 -20.09
N ILE A 133 -19.49 -5.58 -20.69
CA ILE A 133 -19.81 -4.27 -20.10
C ILE A 133 -20.64 -4.46 -18.83
N ASP A 134 -21.72 -5.24 -18.91
CA ASP A 134 -22.61 -5.49 -17.76
C ASP A 134 -21.89 -6.27 -16.67
N GLN A 135 -21.08 -7.26 -17.04
CA GLN A 135 -20.24 -8.01 -16.09
C GLN A 135 -19.24 -7.08 -15.39
N GLY A 136 -18.54 -6.22 -16.14
CA GLY A 136 -17.60 -5.26 -15.59
C GLY A 136 -18.27 -4.24 -14.66
N ILE A 137 -19.38 -3.63 -15.10
CA ILE A 137 -20.13 -2.68 -14.26
C ILE A 137 -20.68 -3.37 -13.01
N SER A 138 -21.26 -4.55 -13.13
CA SER A 138 -21.79 -5.33 -12.00
C SER A 138 -20.70 -5.66 -10.99
N PHE A 139 -19.53 -6.11 -11.47
CA PHE A 139 -18.36 -6.34 -10.62
C PHE A 139 -17.90 -5.06 -9.94
N PHE A 140 -17.79 -3.96 -10.69
CA PHE A 140 -17.41 -2.67 -10.12
C PHE A 140 -18.34 -2.25 -8.97
N MET A 141 -19.65 -2.37 -9.18
CA MET A 141 -20.63 -2.00 -8.16
C MET A 141 -20.59 -2.95 -6.94
N SER A 142 -20.25 -4.22 -7.14
CA SER A 142 -20.22 -5.20 -6.05
C SER A 142 -18.93 -5.14 -5.22
N TYR A 143 -17.79 -4.79 -5.84
CA TYR A 143 -16.46 -4.90 -5.20
C TYR A 143 -15.79 -3.56 -4.94
N TYR A 144 -16.11 -2.51 -5.71
CA TYR A 144 -15.43 -1.22 -5.62
C TYR A 144 -16.30 -0.10 -5.07
N THR A 145 -17.61 -0.29 -4.98
CA THR A 145 -18.50 0.65 -4.31
C THR A 145 -19.00 0.09 -2.99
N LEU A 146 -18.28 0.38 -1.90
CA LEU A 146 -18.65 -0.02 -0.55
C LEU A 146 -19.17 1.17 0.28
N GLY A 147 -20.37 1.02 0.86
CA GLY A 147 -20.74 1.66 2.11
C GLY A 147 -21.51 3.00 2.08
N ILE A 148 -22.35 3.11 3.12
CA ILE A 148 -23.33 4.07 3.66
C ILE A 148 -24.23 4.91 2.71
N ASP A 149 -23.94 5.00 1.41
CA ASP A 149 -24.68 5.93 0.52
C ASP A 149 -25.24 5.28 -0.76
N GLN A 150 -24.98 3.99 -0.98
CA GLN A 150 -25.69 3.21 -1.98
C GLN A 150 -26.83 2.45 -1.31
N PRO A 151 -28.04 2.47 -1.87
CA PRO A 151 -29.04 1.52 -1.44
C PRO A 151 -28.49 0.10 -1.61
N PRO A 152 -28.81 -0.86 -0.72
CA PRO A 152 -28.36 -2.24 -0.86
C PRO A 152 -28.54 -2.72 -2.30
N VAL A 153 -27.58 -3.49 -2.85
CA VAL A 153 -27.64 -3.99 -4.25
C VAL A 153 -28.98 -4.67 -4.58
N GLN A 154 -29.63 -5.22 -3.54
CA GLN A 154 -30.91 -5.92 -3.61
C GLN A 154 -32.15 -5.03 -3.35
N SER A 155 -31.98 -3.74 -3.09
CA SER A 155 -33.08 -2.81 -2.78
C SER A 155 -33.65 -2.13 -4.02
N ASP A 156 -34.93 -1.79 -3.98
CA ASP A 156 -35.62 -1.09 -5.06
C ASP A 156 -34.97 0.28 -5.37
N GLU A 157 -34.42 0.95 -4.36
CA GLU A 157 -33.69 2.21 -4.51
C GLU A 157 -32.40 2.04 -5.33
N TYR A 158 -31.72 0.90 -5.23
CA TYR A 158 -30.54 0.58 -6.04
C TYR A 158 -30.94 0.37 -7.50
N SER A 159 -32.04 -0.34 -7.74
CA SER A 159 -32.62 -0.50 -9.07
C SER A 159 -33.11 0.82 -9.67
N LYS A 160 -33.57 1.78 -8.86
CA LYS A 160 -33.88 3.18 -9.31
C LYS A 160 -32.62 3.97 -9.68
N TYR A 161 -31.48 3.69 -9.04
CA TYR A 161 -30.18 4.26 -9.42
C TYR A 161 -29.72 3.75 -10.80
N LEU A 162 -29.98 2.46 -11.06
CA LEU A 162 -29.65 1.79 -12.33
C LEU A 162 -30.68 2.07 -13.45
N SER A 163 -31.95 2.28 -13.11
CA SER A 163 -33.02 2.39 -14.12
C SER A 163 -33.23 3.83 -14.60
N THR A 164 -33.43 3.92 -15.93
CA THR A 164 -33.72 5.07 -16.78
C THR A 164 -32.54 6.00 -17.15
N HIS A 165 -31.65 5.54 -18.04
CA HIS A 165 -30.65 6.28 -18.85
C HIS A 165 -29.14 6.11 -18.52
N GLY A 166 -28.73 5.05 -17.81
CA GLY A 166 -27.33 4.59 -17.75
C GLY A 166 -26.32 5.58 -17.14
N PHE A 167 -25.07 5.14 -16.97
CA PHE A 167 -23.98 6.03 -16.60
C PHE A 167 -23.54 6.85 -17.82
N HIS A 168 -23.00 8.05 -17.59
CA HIS A 168 -22.37 8.82 -18.67
C HIS A 168 -21.34 7.94 -19.41
N PRO A 169 -21.28 7.93 -20.76
CA PRO A 169 -20.45 6.97 -21.50
C PRO A 169 -18.99 6.92 -21.04
N LEU A 170 -18.40 8.09 -20.77
CA LEU A 170 -17.04 8.20 -20.23
C LEU A 170 -16.88 7.46 -18.88
N VAL A 171 -17.87 7.57 -17.99
CA VAL A 171 -17.87 6.95 -16.67
C VAL A 171 -18.11 5.45 -16.79
N SER A 172 -19.08 5.01 -17.60
CA SER A 172 -19.31 3.57 -17.85
C SER A 172 -18.08 2.90 -18.46
N THR A 173 -17.38 3.54 -19.40
CA THR A 173 -16.14 2.96 -19.98
C THR A 173 -15.07 2.75 -18.91
N SER A 174 -14.88 3.73 -18.00
CA SER A 174 -13.96 3.60 -16.87
C SER A 174 -14.39 2.51 -15.87
N MET A 175 -15.69 2.42 -15.58
CA MET A 175 -16.26 1.37 -14.70
C MET A 175 -16.05 -0.02 -15.30
N THR A 176 -16.32 -0.20 -16.60
CA THR A 176 -16.08 -1.45 -17.32
C THR A 176 -14.62 -1.85 -17.28
N ALA A 177 -13.70 -0.91 -17.53
CA ALA A 177 -12.26 -1.18 -17.47
C ALA A 177 -11.84 -1.71 -16.09
N LEU A 178 -12.25 -1.02 -15.02
CA LEU A 178 -11.93 -1.38 -13.65
C LEU A 178 -12.59 -2.69 -13.23
N GLY A 179 -13.86 -2.90 -13.58
CA GLY A 179 -14.59 -4.12 -13.29
C GLY A 179 -13.99 -5.35 -13.94
N ILE A 180 -13.73 -5.30 -15.25
CA ILE A 180 -13.09 -6.41 -15.97
C ILE A 180 -11.67 -6.64 -15.43
N ALA A 181 -10.93 -5.60 -15.04
CA ALA A 181 -9.63 -5.76 -14.38
C ALA A 181 -9.75 -6.54 -13.06
N GLY A 182 -10.76 -6.23 -12.25
CA GLY A 182 -11.05 -6.96 -11.02
C GLY A 182 -11.37 -8.44 -11.24
N ILE A 183 -12.24 -8.72 -12.21
CA ILE A 183 -12.56 -10.10 -12.63
C ILE A 183 -11.26 -10.81 -13.10
N ALA A 184 -10.48 -10.15 -13.96
CA ALA A 184 -9.26 -10.70 -14.51
C ALA A 184 -8.23 -11.05 -13.43
N ASN A 185 -8.15 -10.24 -12.37
CA ASN A 185 -7.28 -10.50 -11.21
C ASN A 185 -7.77 -11.68 -10.38
N LEU A 186 -9.06 -11.75 -10.06
CA LEU A 186 -9.62 -12.86 -9.26
C LEU A 186 -9.48 -14.21 -9.95
N TYR A 187 -9.71 -14.26 -11.26
CA TYR A 187 -9.62 -15.50 -12.03
C TYR A 187 -8.24 -15.74 -12.63
N MET A 188 -7.28 -14.82 -12.44
CA MET A 188 -5.95 -14.88 -13.07
C MET A 188 -6.03 -15.09 -14.59
N ASP A 189 -6.92 -14.35 -15.26
CA ASP A 189 -7.23 -14.52 -16.68
C ASP A 189 -6.48 -13.52 -17.57
N PRO A 190 -5.47 -13.94 -18.36
CA PRO A 190 -4.70 -13.03 -19.21
C PRO A 190 -5.51 -12.45 -20.37
N LEU A 191 -6.56 -13.13 -20.84
CA LEU A 191 -7.42 -12.61 -21.91
C LEU A 191 -8.30 -11.49 -21.38
N LEU A 192 -8.87 -11.65 -20.19
CA LEU A 192 -9.63 -10.58 -19.52
C LEU A 192 -8.71 -9.43 -19.10
N LYS A 193 -7.46 -9.68 -18.69
CA LYS A 193 -6.47 -8.60 -18.46
C LYS A 193 -6.24 -7.77 -19.74
N ARG A 194 -6.09 -8.43 -20.90
CA ARG A 194 -5.96 -7.75 -22.20
C ARG A 194 -7.21 -6.95 -22.56
N GLU A 195 -8.39 -7.48 -22.28
CA GLU A 195 -9.65 -6.80 -22.56
C GLU A 195 -9.85 -5.59 -21.64
N ALA A 196 -9.60 -5.73 -20.33
CA ALA A 196 -9.57 -4.60 -19.39
C ALA A 196 -8.63 -3.49 -19.85
N THR A 197 -7.46 -3.84 -20.38
CA THR A 197 -6.49 -2.88 -20.93
C THR A 197 -7.07 -2.12 -22.13
N ARG A 198 -7.84 -2.77 -23.01
CA ARG A 198 -8.50 -2.08 -24.15
C ARG A 198 -9.52 -1.06 -23.67
N TRP A 199 -10.37 -1.45 -22.71
CA TRP A 199 -11.33 -0.55 -22.08
C TRP A 199 -10.65 0.62 -21.36
N TYR A 200 -9.55 0.35 -20.67
CA TYR A 200 -8.74 1.38 -20.02
C TYR A 200 -8.19 2.40 -21.03
N LEU A 201 -7.62 1.94 -22.14
CA LEU A 201 -7.11 2.82 -23.20
C LEU A 201 -8.24 3.62 -23.88
N ASP A 202 -9.43 3.04 -24.06
CA ASP A 202 -10.59 3.79 -24.57
C ASP A 202 -11.03 4.88 -23.59
N ALA A 203 -11.09 4.57 -22.29
CA ALA A 203 -11.41 5.54 -21.25
C ALA A 203 -10.39 6.68 -21.19
N ILE A 204 -9.08 6.41 -21.36
CA ILE A 204 -8.05 7.45 -21.48
C ILE A 204 -8.32 8.35 -22.68
N LYS A 205 -8.58 7.79 -23.87
CA LYS A 205 -8.86 8.57 -25.09
C LYS A 205 -10.05 9.51 -24.90
N ARG A 206 -11.14 9.00 -24.34
CA ARG A 206 -12.35 9.80 -24.07
C ARG A 206 -12.10 10.86 -23.00
N THR A 207 -11.32 10.54 -21.96
CA THR A 207 -10.93 11.50 -20.92
C THR A 207 -10.09 12.63 -21.51
N ASN A 208 -9.12 12.30 -22.37
CA ASN A 208 -8.30 13.29 -23.07
C ASN A 208 -9.13 14.24 -23.94
N ALA A 209 -10.16 13.71 -24.62
CA ALA A 209 -11.10 14.54 -25.37
C ALA A 209 -11.91 15.47 -24.44
N ALA A 210 -12.37 14.96 -23.28
CA ALA A 210 -13.13 15.75 -22.31
C ALA A 210 -12.30 16.86 -21.67
N ILE A 211 -11.06 16.59 -21.25
CA ILE A 211 -10.19 17.63 -20.64
C ILE A 211 -9.69 18.66 -21.65
N SER A 212 -9.70 18.34 -22.95
CA SER A 212 -9.38 19.30 -24.02
C SER A 212 -10.54 20.26 -24.34
N SER A 213 -11.74 19.97 -23.86
CA SER A 213 -12.92 20.80 -24.07
C SER A 213 -13.10 21.79 -22.90
N PRO A 214 -13.20 23.11 -23.18
CA PRO A 214 -13.38 24.13 -22.13
C PRO A 214 -14.62 23.94 -21.26
N THR A 215 -15.66 23.27 -21.78
CA THR A 215 -16.92 23.03 -21.05
C THR A 215 -16.94 21.68 -20.33
N ALA A 216 -16.31 20.65 -20.91
CA ALA A 216 -16.34 19.31 -20.33
C ALA A 216 -15.25 19.08 -19.29
N VAL A 217 -14.16 19.89 -19.28
CA VAL A 217 -13.04 19.73 -18.34
C VAL A 217 -13.45 19.87 -16.87
N THR A 218 -14.43 20.74 -16.56
CA THR A 218 -14.94 20.92 -15.19
C THR A 218 -16.12 20.00 -14.85
N ALA A 219 -16.60 19.20 -15.81
CA ALA A 219 -17.77 18.35 -15.62
C ALA A 219 -17.53 17.23 -14.60
N ASP A 220 -18.61 16.88 -13.91
CA ASP A 220 -18.69 15.80 -12.93
C ASP A 220 -18.23 14.45 -13.49
N SER A 221 -18.69 14.11 -14.69
CA SER A 221 -18.30 12.89 -15.41
C SER A 221 -16.80 12.81 -15.67
N THR A 222 -16.15 13.94 -15.94
CA THR A 222 -14.72 13.98 -16.26
C THR A 222 -13.87 13.71 -15.03
N LEU A 223 -14.17 14.38 -13.92
CA LEU A 223 -13.48 14.16 -12.65
C LEU A 223 -13.70 12.73 -12.12
N ALA A 224 -14.94 12.24 -12.18
CA ALA A 224 -15.27 10.87 -11.80
C ALA A 224 -14.45 9.85 -12.59
N SER A 225 -14.35 10.01 -13.92
CA SER A 225 -13.56 9.10 -14.75
C SER A 225 -12.06 9.15 -14.49
N ILE A 226 -11.47 10.33 -14.22
CA ILE A 226 -10.04 10.40 -13.84
C ILE A 226 -9.79 9.67 -12.51
N ASN A 227 -10.68 9.83 -11.52
CA ASN A 227 -10.58 9.08 -10.26
C ASN A 227 -10.66 7.56 -10.50
N LEU A 228 -11.59 7.09 -11.36
CA LEU A 228 -11.70 5.67 -11.73
C LEU A 228 -10.46 5.15 -12.46
N LEU A 229 -9.88 5.94 -13.38
CA LEU A 229 -8.62 5.57 -14.05
C LEU A 229 -7.47 5.44 -13.05
N GLY A 230 -7.41 6.31 -12.04
CA GLY A 230 -6.51 6.15 -10.91
C GLY A 230 -6.71 4.81 -10.18
N MET A 231 -7.96 4.38 -9.98
CA MET A 231 -8.27 3.07 -9.38
C MET A 231 -7.90 1.88 -10.26
N VAL A 232 -8.00 2.01 -11.59
CA VAL A 232 -7.50 0.98 -12.53
C VAL A 232 -6.00 0.80 -12.33
N GLU A 233 -5.23 1.89 -12.31
CA GLU A 233 -3.78 1.83 -12.05
C GLU A 233 -3.48 1.22 -10.67
N ALA A 234 -4.23 1.57 -9.62
CA ALA A 234 -4.03 1.00 -8.28
C ALA A 234 -4.36 -0.50 -8.19
N THR A 235 -5.24 -1.01 -9.06
CA THR A 235 -5.70 -2.41 -9.07
C THR A 235 -4.89 -3.30 -10.00
N SER A 236 -4.49 -2.79 -11.15
CA SER A 236 -3.86 -3.58 -12.22
C SER A 236 -2.34 -3.43 -12.28
N ASN A 237 -1.78 -2.37 -11.71
CA ASN A 237 -0.34 -2.14 -11.79
C ASN A 237 0.41 -2.93 -10.71
N GLU A 238 1.16 -3.95 -11.14
CA GLU A 238 1.93 -4.83 -10.27
C GLU A 238 3.34 -4.29 -9.97
N THR A 239 3.74 -3.16 -10.59
CA THR A 239 5.14 -2.70 -10.61
C THR A 239 5.36 -1.31 -10.00
N SER A 240 4.42 -0.38 -10.15
CA SER A 240 4.59 1.01 -9.76
C SER A 240 3.28 1.72 -9.45
N LEU A 241 3.35 2.71 -8.55
CA LEU A 241 2.24 3.62 -8.24
C LEU A 241 2.30 4.94 -9.05
N GLN A 242 3.21 5.06 -10.02
CA GLN A 242 3.38 6.30 -10.78
C GLN A 242 2.14 6.66 -11.62
N GLY A 243 1.52 5.69 -12.28
CA GLY A 243 0.29 5.90 -13.06
C GLY A 243 -0.85 6.44 -12.19
N TRP A 244 -1.07 5.80 -11.03
CA TRP A 244 -2.00 6.28 -10.01
C TRP A 244 -1.66 7.71 -9.56
N SER A 245 -0.40 8.00 -9.22
CA SER A 245 0.02 9.33 -8.77
C SER A 245 -0.21 10.41 -9.82
N ASN A 246 -0.07 10.09 -11.11
CA ASN A 246 -0.34 11.00 -12.21
C ASN A 246 -1.84 11.33 -12.33
N HIS A 247 -2.71 10.32 -12.26
CA HIS A 247 -4.17 10.53 -12.25
C HIS A 247 -4.63 11.37 -11.06
N VAL A 248 -4.08 11.12 -9.86
CA VAL A 248 -4.39 11.93 -8.67
C VAL A 248 -4.01 13.40 -8.85
N GLN A 249 -2.85 13.68 -9.47
CA GLN A 249 -2.43 15.06 -9.77
C GLN A 249 -3.31 15.72 -10.84
N GLY A 250 -3.73 14.95 -11.87
CA GLY A 250 -4.69 15.40 -12.86
C GLY A 250 -6.04 15.77 -12.22
N ALA A 251 -6.58 14.89 -11.39
CA ALA A 251 -7.82 15.13 -10.65
C ALA A 251 -7.73 16.37 -9.74
N ALA A 252 -6.62 16.54 -9.02
CA ALA A 252 -6.37 17.71 -8.18
C ALA A 252 -6.38 19.02 -9.00
N SER A 253 -5.87 18.99 -10.24
CA SER A 253 -5.90 20.15 -11.14
C SER A 253 -7.33 20.50 -11.57
N LEU A 254 -8.18 19.49 -11.81
CA LEU A 254 -9.61 19.70 -12.09
C LEU A 254 -10.37 20.25 -10.88
N ILE A 255 -10.10 19.75 -9.67
CA ILE A 255 -10.67 20.31 -8.43
C ILE A 255 -10.35 21.80 -8.31
N LYS A 256 -9.10 22.18 -8.61
CA LYS A 256 -8.68 23.59 -8.61
C LYS A 256 -9.43 24.41 -9.65
N MET A 257 -9.62 23.90 -10.88
CA MET A 257 -10.37 24.59 -11.94
C MET A 257 -11.86 24.71 -11.64
N ARG A 258 -12.47 23.71 -10.99
CA ARG A 258 -13.89 23.73 -10.61
C ARG A 258 -14.22 24.77 -9.54
N GLY A 259 -13.23 25.25 -8.78
CA GLY A 259 -13.40 26.32 -7.80
C GLY A 259 -14.42 25.99 -6.71
N MET A 260 -15.06 27.03 -6.15
CA MET A 260 -16.05 26.86 -5.07
C MET A 260 -17.40 26.32 -5.58
N ASP A 261 -17.71 26.52 -6.85
CA ASP A 261 -19.01 26.15 -7.45
C ASP A 261 -19.30 24.65 -7.36
N GLN A 262 -18.26 23.81 -7.25
CA GLN A 262 -18.42 22.37 -7.04
C GLN A 262 -19.13 22.00 -5.74
N PHE A 263 -19.17 22.90 -4.76
CA PHE A 263 -19.85 22.65 -3.49
C PHE A 263 -21.35 22.90 -3.54
N SER A 264 -21.87 23.44 -4.65
CA SER A 264 -23.31 23.65 -4.87
C SER A 264 -24.10 22.33 -4.98
N THR A 265 -23.43 21.20 -5.20
CA THR A 265 -24.08 19.89 -5.32
C THR A 265 -23.46 18.85 -4.37
N PRO A 266 -24.26 17.93 -3.82
CA PRO A 266 -23.72 16.80 -3.03
C PRO A 266 -22.74 15.93 -3.82
N ALA A 267 -22.92 15.79 -5.14
CA ALA A 267 -21.99 15.04 -5.98
C ALA A 267 -20.61 15.70 -6.05
N GLY A 268 -20.57 17.02 -6.25
CA GLY A 268 -19.31 17.77 -6.28
C GLY A 268 -18.60 17.79 -4.92
N GLN A 269 -19.34 17.92 -3.81
CA GLN A 269 -18.77 17.80 -2.45
C GLN A 269 -18.11 16.43 -2.23
N ARG A 270 -18.77 15.33 -2.62
CA ARG A 270 -18.23 13.98 -2.48
C ARG A 270 -17.00 13.74 -3.34
N MET A 271 -17.02 14.18 -4.61
CA MET A 271 -15.86 14.06 -5.48
C MET A 271 -14.67 14.87 -4.96
N TYR A 272 -14.92 16.04 -4.39
CA TYR A 272 -13.89 16.82 -3.71
C TYR A 272 -13.25 16.03 -2.57
N LEU A 273 -14.06 15.53 -1.62
CA LEU A 273 -13.54 14.74 -0.49
C LEU A 273 -12.76 13.50 -0.97
N HIS A 274 -13.26 12.82 -1.99
CA HIS A 274 -12.60 11.67 -2.61
C HIS A 274 -11.22 12.06 -3.18
N THR A 275 -11.20 13.03 -4.10
CA THR A 275 -9.97 13.42 -4.80
C THR A 275 -8.95 14.00 -3.82
N VAL A 276 -9.38 14.80 -2.85
CA VAL A 276 -8.49 15.34 -1.82
C VAL A 276 -7.99 14.24 -0.88
N GLY A 277 -8.81 13.22 -0.57
CA GLY A 277 -8.36 12.03 0.16
C GLY A 277 -7.21 11.31 -0.56
N LEU A 278 -7.36 11.06 -1.87
CA LEU A 278 -6.29 10.48 -2.69
C LEU A 278 -5.04 11.36 -2.77
N LEU A 279 -5.24 12.67 -2.93
CA LEU A 279 -4.16 13.64 -2.96
C LEU A 279 -3.40 13.67 -1.64
N THR A 280 -4.10 13.56 -0.51
CA THR A 280 -3.50 13.51 0.83
C THR A 280 -2.58 12.31 0.95
N MET A 281 -3.01 11.12 0.53
CA MET A 281 -2.17 9.92 0.48
C MET A 281 -0.97 10.07 -0.46
N ASN A 282 -1.14 10.73 -1.60
CA ASN A 282 -0.06 10.97 -2.55
C ASN A 282 0.99 11.95 -2.00
N CYS A 283 0.54 13.06 -1.38
CA CYS A 283 1.40 14.02 -0.69
C CYS A 283 2.14 13.38 0.50
N MET A 284 1.44 12.53 1.25
CA MET A 284 2.03 11.71 2.29
C MET A 284 3.17 10.86 1.74
N GLY A 285 2.95 10.07 0.68
CA GLY A 285 4.01 9.28 0.05
C GLY A 285 5.21 10.11 -0.41
N LYS A 286 4.99 11.35 -0.85
CA LYS A 286 6.02 12.28 -1.35
C LYS A 286 6.70 13.14 -0.29
N GLY A 287 6.23 13.13 0.97
CA GLY A 287 6.79 14.02 1.99
C GLY A 287 6.42 15.51 1.80
N MET A 288 5.37 15.79 1.03
CA MET A 288 4.97 17.16 0.67
C MET A 288 3.72 17.58 1.43
N PRO A 289 3.55 18.90 1.69
CA PRO A 289 2.31 19.40 2.28
C PRO A 289 1.18 19.33 1.26
N LEU A 290 -0.05 19.53 1.72
CA LEU A 290 -1.16 19.71 0.78
C LEU A 290 -1.03 21.07 0.07
N PRO A 291 -1.44 21.16 -1.21
CA PRO A 291 -1.41 22.42 -1.92
C PRO A 291 -2.32 23.47 -1.27
N LYS A 292 -1.88 24.74 -1.26
CA LYS A 292 -2.62 25.87 -0.67
C LYS A 292 -4.10 25.94 -1.09
N PHE A 293 -4.40 25.72 -2.36
CA PHE A 293 -5.78 25.77 -2.87
C PHE A 293 -6.71 24.76 -2.17
N VAL A 294 -6.18 23.63 -1.67
CA VAL A 294 -6.96 22.65 -0.92
C VAL A 294 -7.37 23.24 0.43
N HIS A 295 -6.46 23.92 1.13
CA HIS A 295 -6.77 24.63 2.37
C HIS A 295 -7.81 25.73 2.13
N ASP A 296 -7.67 26.49 1.05
CA ASP A 296 -8.63 27.54 0.69
C ASP A 296 -10.03 26.93 0.43
N LEU A 297 -10.12 25.87 -0.39
CA LEU A 297 -11.38 25.15 -0.66
C LEU A 297 -11.99 24.49 0.58
N ASN A 298 -11.15 24.03 1.52
CA ASN A 298 -11.62 23.44 2.77
C ASN A 298 -12.37 24.42 3.67
N THR A 299 -12.10 25.73 3.55
CA THR A 299 -12.84 26.78 4.28
C THR A 299 -14.31 26.87 3.85
N GLU A 300 -14.63 26.39 2.64
CA GLU A 300 -15.98 26.37 2.11
C GLU A 300 -16.64 25.00 2.31
N VAL A 301 -15.96 23.90 1.95
CA VAL A 301 -16.56 22.56 2.03
C VAL A 301 -17.06 22.23 3.44
N ILE A 302 -16.34 22.68 4.48
CA ILE A 302 -16.70 22.42 5.88
C ILE A 302 -18.09 22.93 6.26
N LYS A 303 -18.60 23.95 5.57
CA LYS A 303 -19.95 24.51 5.79
C LYS A 303 -21.07 23.57 5.34
N HIS A 304 -20.74 22.61 4.46
CA HIS A 304 -21.68 21.66 3.88
C HIS A 304 -21.61 20.27 4.52
N LEU A 305 -20.68 20.06 5.46
CA LEU A 305 -20.42 18.76 6.08
C LEU A 305 -20.96 18.70 7.51
N ASP A 306 -21.46 17.52 7.91
CA ASP A 306 -21.70 17.25 9.32
C ASP A 306 -20.35 17.06 10.03
N ILE A 307 -19.98 18.04 10.86
CA ILE A 307 -18.74 18.03 11.64
C ILE A 307 -18.79 17.06 12.82
N LYS A 308 -19.95 16.48 13.15
CA LYS A 308 -20.07 15.42 14.15
C LYS A 308 -19.74 14.04 13.57
N ASP A 309 -19.86 13.87 12.25
CA ASP A 309 -19.54 12.63 11.56
C ASP A 309 -18.04 12.31 11.67
N PRO A 310 -17.67 11.16 12.26
CA PRO A 310 -16.26 10.74 12.41
C PRO A 310 -15.44 10.74 11.12
N ARG A 311 -16.07 10.50 9.95
CA ARG A 311 -15.38 10.49 8.65
C ARG A 311 -14.90 11.88 8.27
N ASN A 312 -15.75 12.88 8.44
CA ASN A 312 -15.42 14.28 8.13
C ASN A 312 -14.38 14.80 9.12
N ARG A 313 -14.51 14.45 10.40
CA ARG A 313 -13.51 14.77 11.42
C ARG A 313 -12.16 14.16 11.09
N PHE A 314 -12.15 12.89 10.69
CA PHE A 314 -10.94 12.20 10.23
C PHE A 314 -10.32 12.87 9.00
N PHE A 315 -11.12 13.24 7.99
CA PHE A 315 -10.64 13.91 6.78
C PHE A 315 -9.79 15.14 7.10
N PHE A 316 -10.28 16.02 7.98
CA PHE A 316 -9.53 17.21 8.39
C PHE A 316 -8.34 16.91 9.32
N LEU A 317 -8.44 15.89 10.19
CA LEU A 317 -7.30 15.43 10.98
C LEU A 317 -6.17 14.97 10.05
N HIS A 318 -6.49 14.16 9.05
CA HIS A 318 -5.49 13.56 8.16
C HIS A 318 -4.73 14.62 7.36
N ILE A 319 -5.42 15.66 6.87
CA ILE A 319 -4.79 16.82 6.24
C ILE A 319 -3.75 17.47 7.18
N LYS A 320 -4.14 17.75 8.43
CA LYS A 320 -3.22 18.33 9.44
C LYS A 320 -2.04 17.41 9.74
N THR A 321 -2.24 16.09 9.76
CA THR A 321 -1.16 15.12 9.91
C THR A 321 -0.12 15.25 8.80
N ILE A 322 -0.58 15.36 7.55
CA ILE A 322 0.34 15.44 6.39
C ILE A 322 1.07 16.78 6.38
N ASP A 323 0.41 17.87 6.73
CA ASP A 323 1.07 19.18 6.84
C ASP A 323 2.11 19.22 7.96
N LEU A 324 1.82 18.65 9.13
CA LEU A 324 2.81 18.51 10.21
C LEU A 324 4.01 17.71 9.72
N ARG A 325 3.76 16.56 9.10
CA ARG A 325 4.82 15.70 8.58
C ARG A 325 5.66 16.39 7.51
N ALA A 326 5.05 17.12 6.61
CA ALA A 326 5.75 17.87 5.58
C ALA A 326 6.59 19.01 6.17
N ARG A 327 6.08 19.74 7.18
CA ARG A 327 6.86 20.76 7.89
C ARG A 327 8.12 20.18 8.52
N ILE A 328 7.97 19.04 9.19
CA ILE A 328 9.07 18.31 9.82
C ILE A 328 10.12 17.89 8.77
N LEU A 329 9.70 17.24 7.66
CA LEU A 329 10.62 16.74 6.63
C LEU A 329 11.33 17.85 5.86
N ASN A 330 10.66 18.97 5.63
CA ASN A 330 11.24 20.13 4.95
C ASN A 330 11.99 21.06 5.90
N GLN A 331 12.25 20.63 7.15
CA GLN A 331 12.97 21.37 8.18
C GLN A 331 12.42 22.80 8.37
N GLN A 332 11.10 22.97 8.24
CA GLN A 332 10.45 24.24 8.52
C GLN A 332 10.51 24.42 10.05
N THR A 333 11.47 25.24 10.49
CA THR A 333 11.85 25.64 11.86
C THR A 333 10.88 25.24 12.98
N HIS A 334 11.07 24.07 13.57
CA HIS A 334 10.40 23.63 14.81
C HIS A 334 11.44 22.99 15.74
N SER A 335 11.42 23.33 17.03
CA SER A 335 12.24 22.64 18.02
C SER A 335 11.68 21.24 18.32
N LEU A 336 12.48 20.33 18.89
CA LEU A 336 11.99 18.99 19.28
C LEU A 336 10.75 19.07 20.21
N PRO A 337 10.69 19.97 21.23
CA PRO A 337 9.48 20.20 22.00
C PRO A 337 8.27 20.60 21.16
N ASP A 338 8.43 21.54 20.21
CA ASP A 338 7.31 22.02 19.38
C ASP A 338 6.73 20.90 18.49
N ILE A 339 7.58 20.01 17.99
CA ILE A 339 7.17 18.83 17.23
C ILE A 339 6.36 17.88 18.12
N ILE A 340 6.84 17.61 19.33
CA ILE A 340 6.16 16.75 20.32
C ILE A 340 4.79 17.35 20.67
N GLU A 341 4.73 18.64 21.00
CA GLU A 341 3.47 19.32 21.35
C GLU A 341 2.48 19.33 20.18
N SER A 342 2.95 19.59 18.96
CA SER A 342 2.11 19.54 17.75
C SER A 342 1.53 18.15 17.51
N ALA A 343 2.34 17.09 17.68
CA ALA A 343 1.88 15.71 17.53
C ALA A 343 0.88 15.31 18.63
N LEU A 344 1.11 15.72 19.88
CA LEU A 344 0.20 15.49 21.00
C LEU A 344 -1.14 16.21 20.80
N ALA A 345 -1.14 17.43 20.26
CA ALA A 345 -2.36 18.16 19.95
C ALA A 345 -3.20 17.44 18.88
N LEU A 346 -2.55 16.86 17.86
CA LEU A 346 -3.25 16.05 16.85
C LEU A 346 -3.74 14.71 17.41
N ASP A 347 -2.97 14.06 18.30
CA ASP A 347 -3.43 12.84 18.98
C ASP A 347 -4.68 13.09 19.85
N ASN A 348 -4.72 14.22 20.56
CA ASN A 348 -5.92 14.60 21.33
C ASN A 348 -7.15 14.72 20.44
N ILE A 349 -7.02 15.34 19.26
CA ILE A 349 -8.11 15.39 18.27
C ILE A 349 -8.51 13.97 17.85
N ALA A 350 -7.52 13.11 17.56
CA ALA A 350 -7.74 11.75 17.10
C ALA A 350 -8.48 10.87 18.12
N VAL A 351 -8.07 10.92 19.39
CA VAL A 351 -8.74 10.20 20.50
C VAL A 351 -10.22 10.58 20.61
N ASN A 352 -10.54 11.85 20.34
CA ASN A 352 -11.89 12.36 20.49
C ASN A 352 -12.76 12.18 19.23
N ILE A 353 -12.26 11.63 18.11
CA ILE A 353 -13.02 11.52 16.84
C ILE A 353 -14.36 10.78 16.98
N PHE A 354 -14.39 9.73 17.79
CA PHE A 354 -15.59 8.90 18.00
C PHE A 354 -16.40 9.30 19.24
N LYS A 355 -15.98 10.34 19.95
CA LYS A 355 -16.69 10.83 21.12
C LYS A 355 -18.07 11.34 20.70
N ASP A 356 -19.11 10.84 21.37
CA ASP A 356 -20.51 11.20 21.16
C ASP A 356 -21.04 10.90 19.74
N SER A 357 -20.48 9.90 19.05
CA SER A 357 -20.80 9.58 17.64
C SER A 357 -21.97 8.62 17.42
N GLY A 358 -22.45 7.94 18.46
CA GLY A 358 -23.55 6.96 18.38
C GLY A 358 -23.08 5.50 18.36
N PRO A 359 -23.95 4.53 18.70
CA PRO A 359 -23.59 3.12 18.86
C PRO A 359 -23.17 2.43 17.54
N GLU A 360 -23.52 2.99 16.38
CA GLU A 360 -23.11 2.47 15.08
C GLU A 360 -21.61 2.64 14.78
N TRP A 361 -20.94 3.52 15.55
CA TRP A 361 -19.49 3.75 15.48
C TRP A 361 -18.72 2.96 16.54
N ASP A 362 -19.41 2.34 17.49
CA ASP A 362 -18.79 1.47 18.49
C ASP A 362 -18.46 0.09 17.89
N TYR A 363 -17.67 -0.68 18.65
CA TYR A 363 -17.34 -2.06 18.33
C TYR A 363 -17.33 -2.91 19.60
N ASP A 364 -17.65 -4.18 19.44
CA ASP A 364 -17.61 -5.16 20.51
C ASP A 364 -16.25 -5.85 20.55
N ILE A 365 -15.78 -6.18 21.76
CA ILE A 365 -14.58 -6.97 22.00
C ILE A 365 -15.03 -8.37 22.40
N VAL A 366 -14.63 -9.38 21.63
CA VAL A 366 -14.94 -10.78 21.92
C VAL A 366 -13.66 -11.50 22.33
N LEU A 367 -13.63 -11.98 23.57
CA LEU A 367 -12.54 -12.79 24.09
C LEU A 367 -12.61 -14.20 23.49
N CYS A 368 -11.46 -14.77 23.15
CA CYS A 368 -11.38 -16.12 22.63
C CYS A 368 -10.04 -16.79 22.92
N GLU A 369 -10.02 -18.11 22.80
CA GLU A 369 -8.76 -18.84 22.74
C GLU A 369 -7.94 -18.44 21.50
N LYS A 370 -6.62 -18.55 21.60
CA LYS A 370 -5.71 -18.20 20.52
C LYS A 370 -5.90 -19.16 19.35
N ARG A 371 -6.16 -18.62 18.15
CA ARG A 371 -6.39 -19.37 16.92
C ARG A 371 -5.53 -18.81 15.78
N PRO A 372 -5.18 -19.59 14.75
CA PRO A 372 -4.33 -19.10 13.66
C PRO A 372 -4.89 -17.89 12.89
N GLU A 373 -6.20 -17.66 12.95
CA GLU A 373 -6.92 -16.56 12.30
C GLU A 373 -6.98 -15.30 13.17
N ILE A 374 -6.67 -15.41 14.46
CA ILE A 374 -6.77 -14.31 15.44
C ILE A 374 -5.40 -14.07 16.05
N PHE A 375 -4.92 -12.83 15.96
CA PHE A 375 -3.58 -12.50 16.41
C PHE A 375 -3.39 -12.69 17.93
N ASP A 376 -4.36 -12.19 18.70
CA ASP A 376 -4.32 -12.16 20.16
C ASP A 376 -5.43 -13.07 20.76
N HIS A 377 -5.71 -12.93 22.05
CA HIS A 377 -6.81 -13.63 22.74
C HIS A 377 -8.17 -12.93 22.61
N PHE A 378 -8.31 -12.03 21.62
CA PHE A 378 -9.55 -11.30 21.36
C PHE A 378 -9.63 -10.80 19.91
N TYR A 379 -10.83 -10.44 19.49
CA TYR A 379 -11.10 -9.79 18.21
C TYR A 379 -12.21 -8.73 18.33
N HIS A 380 -12.28 -7.84 17.34
CA HIS A 380 -13.27 -6.77 17.25
C HIS A 380 -14.41 -7.15 16.30
N ILE A 381 -15.64 -6.84 16.68
CA ILE A 381 -16.82 -6.87 15.81
C ILE A 381 -17.37 -5.45 15.69
N TYR A 382 -17.27 -4.88 14.49
CA TYR A 382 -17.85 -3.58 14.15
C TYR A 382 -19.24 -3.75 13.57
N HIS A 383 -20.12 -2.77 13.84
CA HIS A 383 -21.46 -2.72 13.26
C HIS A 383 -21.44 -2.58 11.73
N THR A 384 -20.53 -1.75 11.21
CA THR A 384 -20.42 -1.47 9.77
C THR A 384 -18.96 -1.51 9.31
N ALA A 385 -18.74 -1.87 8.04
CA ALA A 385 -17.40 -1.84 7.42
C ALA A 385 -16.76 -0.44 7.46
N ILE A 386 -17.58 0.61 7.49
CA ILE A 386 -17.13 2.01 7.55
C ILE A 386 -16.66 2.39 8.94
N ALA A 387 -17.36 1.97 9.99
CA ALA A 387 -16.87 2.14 11.35
C ALA A 387 -15.51 1.46 11.50
N ALA A 388 -15.40 0.20 11.07
CA ALA A 388 -14.14 -0.55 11.07
C ALA A 388 -13.00 0.17 10.32
N GLN A 389 -13.29 0.64 9.11
CA GLN A 389 -12.33 1.38 8.28
C GLN A 389 -11.91 2.70 8.93
N THR A 390 -12.86 3.49 9.42
CA THR A 390 -12.59 4.80 10.03
C THR A 390 -11.79 4.65 11.32
N TRP A 391 -12.09 3.62 12.14
CA TRP A 391 -11.28 3.29 13.32
C TRP A 391 -9.84 2.99 12.95
N ASN A 392 -9.62 2.12 11.96
CA ASN A 392 -8.29 1.81 11.48
C ASN A 392 -7.56 3.04 10.92
N TRP A 393 -8.30 3.97 10.30
CA TRP A 393 -7.76 5.24 9.82
C TRP A 393 -7.25 6.16 10.93
N VAL A 394 -8.05 6.31 11.97
CA VAL A 394 -7.67 7.08 13.16
C VAL A 394 -6.48 6.42 13.84
N ARG A 395 -6.51 5.10 14.05
CA ARG A 395 -5.42 4.36 14.71
C ARG A 395 -4.09 4.48 13.99
N TYR A 396 -4.06 4.40 12.65
CA TYR A 396 -2.78 4.56 11.93
C TYR A 396 -2.24 6.00 12.04
N ASN A 397 -3.09 7.04 12.07
CA ASN A 397 -2.60 8.42 12.29
C ASN A 397 -2.02 8.57 13.71
N ARG A 398 -2.65 7.95 14.71
CA ARG A 398 -2.11 7.93 16.08
C ARG A 398 -0.76 7.22 16.16
N ILE A 399 -0.58 6.14 15.40
CA ILE A 399 0.73 5.49 15.24
C ILE A 399 1.77 6.49 14.70
N TYR A 400 1.44 7.25 13.66
CA TYR A 400 2.33 8.31 13.16
C TYR A 400 2.71 9.33 14.23
N PHE A 401 1.73 9.82 15.00
CA PHE A 401 1.98 10.81 16.04
C PHE A 401 2.91 10.27 17.13
N HIS A 402 2.62 9.09 17.67
CA HIS A 402 3.43 8.50 18.73
C HIS A 402 4.79 8.02 18.26
N ASP A 403 4.95 7.65 16.98
CA ASP A 403 6.26 7.38 16.39
C ASP A 403 7.09 8.67 16.26
N ILE A 404 6.48 9.78 15.80
CA ILE A 404 7.12 11.11 15.77
C ILE A 404 7.56 11.52 17.18
N ILE A 405 6.66 11.45 18.17
CA ILE A 405 6.95 11.81 19.57
C ILE A 405 8.10 10.97 20.11
N ARG A 406 8.01 9.64 19.98
CA ARG A 406 9.05 8.71 20.43
C ARG A 406 10.41 9.06 19.84
N ASN A 407 10.48 9.25 18.52
CA ASN A 407 11.75 9.51 17.84
C ASN A 407 12.31 10.88 18.21
N CYS A 408 11.47 11.92 18.37
CA CYS A 408 11.92 13.23 18.87
C CYS A 408 12.51 13.13 20.28
N ILE A 409 11.88 12.36 21.17
CA ILE A 409 12.37 12.16 22.53
C ILE A 409 13.72 11.45 22.54
N LEU A 410 13.83 10.34 21.79
CA LEU A 410 15.08 9.58 21.70
C LEU A 410 16.23 10.41 21.11
N ALA A 411 15.98 11.19 20.06
CA ALA A 411 16.98 12.09 19.51
C ALA A 411 17.37 13.19 20.50
N GLY A 412 16.40 13.74 21.23
CA GLY A 412 16.66 14.69 22.30
C GLY A 412 17.52 14.13 23.44
N PHE A 413 17.31 12.86 23.82
CA PHE A 413 18.15 12.17 24.81
C PHE A 413 19.55 11.85 24.28
N ALA A 414 19.66 11.46 23.01
CA ALA A 414 20.94 11.11 22.38
C ALA A 414 21.82 12.33 22.05
N SER A 415 21.23 13.52 21.92
CA SER A 415 21.98 14.75 21.63
C SER A 415 22.96 15.13 22.76
N THR A 416 24.06 15.80 22.42
CA THR A 416 25.11 16.18 23.39
C THR A 416 25.32 17.71 23.39
N PRO A 417 25.03 18.43 24.50
CA PRO A 417 24.31 17.94 25.68
C PRO A 417 22.83 17.62 25.33
N PRO A 418 22.14 16.79 26.14
CA PRO A 418 20.75 16.42 25.89
C PRO A 418 19.85 17.65 25.73
N ALA A 419 19.21 17.76 24.56
CA ALA A 419 18.28 18.83 24.21
C ALA A 419 16.95 18.71 24.96
N LEU A 420 16.58 17.49 25.37
CA LEU A 420 15.38 17.21 26.15
C LEU A 420 15.78 16.64 27.52
N VAL A 421 15.38 17.33 28.58
CA VAL A 421 15.67 16.95 29.97
C VAL A 421 14.41 16.96 30.82
N GLY A 422 14.37 16.12 31.86
CA GLY A 422 13.27 16.03 32.83
C GLY A 422 12.43 14.75 32.75
N ALA A 423 11.72 14.44 33.83
CA ALA A 423 10.89 13.24 33.97
C ALA A 423 9.76 13.17 32.95
N LYS A 424 9.16 14.32 32.59
CA LYS A 424 8.05 14.41 31.63
C LYS A 424 8.32 13.72 30.29
N TYR A 425 9.56 13.77 29.78
CA TYR A 425 9.92 13.14 28.50
C TYR A 425 10.11 11.63 28.64
N HIS A 426 10.52 11.14 29.81
CA HIS A 426 10.59 9.71 30.10
C HIS A 426 9.17 9.10 30.19
N GLU A 427 8.28 9.76 30.93
CA GLU A 427 6.87 9.36 31.05
C GLU A 427 6.14 9.41 29.71
N GLN A 428 6.39 10.45 28.90
CA GLN A 428 5.81 10.56 27.55
C GLN A 428 6.36 9.49 26.60
N LEU A 429 7.64 9.12 26.73
CA LEU A 429 8.23 8.03 25.95
C LEU A 429 7.55 6.70 26.28
N GLU A 430 7.39 6.39 27.58
CA GLU A 430 6.70 5.18 28.04
C GLU A 430 5.25 5.13 27.54
N THR A 431 4.52 6.24 27.69
CA THR A 431 3.13 6.38 27.22
C THR A 431 3.01 6.16 25.72
N SER A 432 3.95 6.72 24.94
CA SER A 432 3.93 6.59 23.48
C SER A 432 4.23 5.15 23.06
N VAL A 433 5.20 4.48 23.69
CA VAL A 433 5.52 3.08 23.41
C VAL A 433 4.32 2.17 23.71
N ARG A 434 3.69 2.33 24.87
CA ARG A 434 2.49 1.56 25.25
C ARG A 434 1.34 1.78 24.26
N THR A 435 1.11 3.04 23.86
CA THR A 435 0.07 3.39 22.91
C THR A 435 0.30 2.75 21.54
N LEU A 436 1.56 2.73 21.06
CA LEU A 436 1.90 2.07 19.80
C LEU A 436 1.57 0.56 19.84
N TYR A 437 1.85 -0.15 20.94
CA TYR A 437 1.52 -1.57 21.08
C TYR A 437 0.01 -1.81 21.04
N ASN A 438 -0.75 -1.01 21.79
CA ASN A 438 -2.21 -1.14 21.84
C ASN A 438 -2.83 -0.87 20.46
N LEU A 439 -2.40 0.19 19.76
CA LEU A 439 -2.91 0.53 18.43
C LEU A 439 -2.61 -0.55 17.39
N GLN A 440 -1.43 -1.20 17.47
CA GLN A 440 -1.10 -2.34 16.62
C GLN A 440 -2.04 -3.52 16.90
N SER A 441 -2.19 -3.91 18.17
CA SER A 441 -3.09 -5.01 18.56
C SER A 441 -4.53 -4.74 18.12
N ASP A 442 -5.03 -3.51 18.30
CA ASP A 442 -6.38 -3.12 17.91
C ASP A 442 -6.67 -3.19 16.40
N ILE A 443 -5.69 -2.81 15.56
CA ILE A 443 -5.80 -2.95 14.09
C ILE A 443 -5.86 -4.43 13.73
N LEU A 444 -5.00 -5.26 14.33
CA LEU A 444 -4.97 -6.70 14.09
C LEU A 444 -6.24 -7.40 14.55
N ALA A 445 -6.82 -6.97 15.69
CA ALA A 445 -8.07 -7.48 16.23
C ALA A 445 -9.27 -7.23 15.32
N GLY A 446 -9.23 -6.23 14.42
CA GLY A 446 -10.29 -5.98 13.43
C GLY A 446 -10.19 -6.86 12.17
N MET A 447 -9.02 -7.43 11.89
CA MET A 447 -8.80 -8.20 10.66
C MET A 447 -9.63 -9.47 10.51
N PRO A 448 -9.90 -10.26 11.57
CA PRO A 448 -10.74 -11.45 11.45
C PRO A 448 -12.11 -11.14 10.85
N GLN A 449 -12.73 -10.00 11.17
CA GLN A 449 -14.03 -9.64 10.62
C GLN A 449 -13.92 -9.29 9.12
N PHE A 450 -12.92 -8.51 8.72
CA PHE A 450 -12.65 -8.20 7.31
C PHE A 450 -12.36 -9.45 6.46
N LEU A 451 -11.76 -10.49 7.05
CA LEU A 451 -11.36 -11.73 6.35
C LEU A 451 -12.41 -12.85 6.44
N HIS A 452 -13.55 -12.58 7.08
CA HIS A 452 -14.66 -13.50 7.29
C HIS A 452 -14.26 -14.73 8.14
N ASP A 453 -13.35 -14.55 9.09
CA ASP A 453 -12.89 -15.61 10.01
C ASP A 453 -13.74 -15.69 11.29
N VAL A 454 -14.54 -14.64 11.55
CA VAL A 454 -15.42 -14.50 12.70
C VAL A 454 -16.82 -14.09 12.22
N PRO A 455 -17.89 -14.42 12.97
CA PRO A 455 -19.23 -14.00 12.61
C PRO A 455 -19.36 -12.48 12.55
N GLY A 456 -20.31 -12.00 11.74
CA GLY A 456 -20.68 -10.58 11.68
C GLY A 456 -21.45 -10.08 12.90
N GLU A 457 -21.77 -10.96 13.86
CA GLU A 457 -22.45 -10.65 15.11
C GLU A 457 -21.72 -11.25 16.31
N VAL A 458 -21.85 -10.64 17.48
CA VAL A 458 -21.34 -11.20 18.74
C VAL A 458 -22.03 -12.53 19.02
N PRO A 459 -21.28 -13.63 19.23
CA PRO A 459 -21.87 -14.91 19.61
C PRO A 459 -22.70 -14.78 20.89
N SER A 460 -23.87 -15.43 20.94
CA SER A 460 -24.76 -15.38 22.11
C SER A 460 -24.06 -15.81 23.40
N ASP A 461 -23.17 -16.80 23.33
CA ASP A 461 -22.39 -17.30 24.48
C ASP A 461 -21.29 -16.33 24.95
N ALA A 462 -20.93 -15.34 24.13
CA ALA A 462 -19.96 -14.30 24.49
C ALA A 462 -20.61 -13.14 25.26
N SER A 463 -21.95 -13.04 25.25
CA SER A 463 -22.69 -11.95 25.91
C SER A 463 -22.62 -12.00 27.44
N ASP A 464 -22.31 -13.16 28.02
CA ASP A 464 -22.10 -13.31 29.47
C ASP A 464 -20.78 -12.65 29.94
N TYR A 465 -19.80 -12.48 29.05
CA TYR A 465 -18.52 -11.83 29.36
C TYR A 465 -18.53 -10.31 29.06
N THR A 466 -19.46 -9.80 28.26
CA THR A 466 -19.51 -8.39 27.84
C THR A 466 -20.28 -7.47 28.80
N SER A 467 -20.90 -8.01 29.86
CA SER A 467 -21.71 -7.23 30.81
C SER A 467 -20.90 -6.31 31.74
N ASN A 468 -19.58 -6.40 31.77
CA ASN A 468 -18.73 -5.46 32.51
C ASN A 468 -18.09 -4.42 31.59
N LYS A 469 -18.88 -3.41 31.20
CA LYS A 469 -18.33 -2.12 30.72
C LYS A 469 -17.59 -1.44 31.88
N SER A 470 -16.31 -1.72 32.02
CA SER A 470 -15.37 -0.86 32.74
C SER A 470 -14.07 -0.77 31.94
N THR A 471 -13.75 0.47 31.54
CA THR A 471 -12.46 0.95 31.02
C THR A 471 -11.26 0.17 31.57
N PRO A 472 -10.31 -0.30 30.74
CA PRO A 472 -9.21 -1.11 31.24
C PRO A 472 -8.23 -0.22 32.00
N THR A 473 -8.24 -0.36 33.33
CA THR A 473 -7.12 -0.04 34.21
C THR A 473 -6.26 -1.30 34.32
N SER A 474 -4.95 -1.11 34.55
CA SER A 474 -3.89 -2.12 34.61
C SER A 474 -4.13 -3.30 35.56
N VAL A 475 -3.16 -4.24 35.52
CA VAL A 475 -2.85 -5.35 36.46
C VAL A 475 -3.47 -6.67 35.99
N GLY A 476 -2.76 -7.81 35.87
CA GLY A 476 -1.53 -8.30 36.49
C GLY A 476 -1.81 -9.73 37.00
N ASP A 477 -0.85 -10.62 36.81
CA ASP A 477 -0.76 -12.05 37.19
C ASP A 477 -1.88 -12.66 38.05
N LYS A 478 -2.45 -13.79 37.58
CA LYS A 478 -2.28 -15.13 38.22
C LYS A 478 -2.99 -16.25 37.45
N LEU A 479 -2.19 -17.27 37.13
CA LEU A 479 -2.60 -18.63 36.76
C LEU A 479 -3.30 -19.34 37.94
N SER A 480 -4.37 -20.11 37.67
CA SER A 480 -4.37 -21.58 37.88
C SER A 480 -5.71 -22.25 37.57
N ALA A 481 -5.60 -23.51 37.13
CA ALA A 481 -6.54 -24.63 37.24
C ALA A 481 -7.61 -24.82 36.13
N SER A 482 -7.36 -25.86 35.33
CA SER A 482 -8.32 -26.72 34.61
C SER A 482 -8.49 -28.02 35.44
N PRO A 483 -9.33 -29.02 35.08
CA PRO A 483 -10.33 -29.07 34.00
C PRO A 483 -11.70 -29.68 34.41
N ALA A 484 -12.72 -29.48 33.58
CA ALA A 484 -13.80 -30.46 33.45
C ALA A 484 -14.26 -30.55 31.99
N THR A 485 -14.00 -31.71 31.40
CA THR A 485 -14.36 -32.16 30.05
C THR A 485 -15.86 -32.11 29.77
N ALA A 486 -16.27 -31.34 28.76
CA ALA A 486 -17.55 -31.51 28.09
C ALA A 486 -17.29 -31.87 26.62
N ALA A 487 -17.74 -33.06 26.21
CA ALA A 487 -17.57 -33.60 24.88
C ALA A 487 -18.50 -32.90 23.87
N PHE A 488 -17.94 -32.47 22.74
CA PHE A 488 -18.70 -31.97 21.59
C PHE A 488 -18.89 -33.05 20.51
N PRO A 489 -19.97 -32.99 19.71
CA PRO A 489 -20.35 -34.02 18.76
C PRO A 489 -19.40 -34.13 17.56
N LYS A 490 -19.16 -35.37 17.11
CA LYS A 490 -18.33 -35.72 15.95
C LYS A 490 -18.98 -35.26 14.64
N ILE A 491 -18.27 -34.43 13.87
CA ILE A 491 -18.61 -34.08 12.48
C ILE A 491 -18.20 -35.25 11.56
N PRO A 492 -19.04 -35.73 10.63
CA PRO A 492 -18.69 -36.83 9.73
C PRO A 492 -17.71 -36.39 8.62
N PRO A 493 -16.98 -37.34 7.99
CA PRO A 493 -15.93 -37.02 7.04
C PRO A 493 -16.49 -36.44 5.74
N LYS A 494 -15.85 -35.37 5.25
CA LYS A 494 -16.22 -34.65 4.03
C LYS A 494 -16.03 -35.52 2.78
N SER A 495 -17.02 -35.51 1.88
CA SER A 495 -16.90 -35.99 0.51
C SER A 495 -16.01 -35.06 -0.34
N PRO A 496 -15.39 -35.53 -1.43
CA PRO A 496 -14.48 -34.71 -2.23
C PRO A 496 -15.25 -33.78 -3.20
N ALA A 497 -14.80 -32.53 -3.26
CA ALA A 497 -15.03 -31.50 -4.29
C ALA A 497 -16.39 -30.77 -4.33
N GLU A 498 -16.58 -29.83 -3.39
CA GLU A 498 -17.36 -28.61 -3.63
C GLU A 498 -16.39 -27.44 -3.88
N PHE A 499 -15.98 -27.22 -5.13
CA PHE A 499 -15.39 -25.94 -5.54
C PHE A 499 -16.51 -24.98 -5.94
N GLN A 500 -17.22 -24.47 -4.94
CA GLN A 500 -17.86 -23.16 -4.98
C GLN A 500 -17.61 -22.49 -3.64
N THR A 501 -16.37 -22.07 -3.40
CA THR A 501 -16.15 -21.03 -2.39
C THR A 501 -16.83 -19.78 -2.93
N ALA A 502 -17.96 -19.39 -2.34
CA ALA A 502 -18.64 -18.15 -2.69
C ALA A 502 -17.62 -17.00 -2.74
N LEU A 503 -17.63 -16.19 -3.80
CA LEU A 503 -16.71 -15.04 -3.88
C LEU A 503 -16.98 -14.12 -2.68
N LYS A 504 -15.97 -13.94 -1.82
CA LYS A 504 -16.06 -13.07 -0.66
C LYS A 504 -15.99 -11.61 -1.11
N THR A 505 -16.98 -10.79 -0.74
CA THR A 505 -16.84 -9.33 -0.80
C THR A 505 -16.41 -8.82 0.57
N LEU A 506 -15.56 -7.80 0.63
CA LEU A 506 -14.95 -7.35 1.89
C LEU A 506 -15.97 -6.89 2.95
N ASP A 507 -17.14 -6.44 2.52
CA ASP A 507 -18.21 -5.93 3.34
C ASP A 507 -19.27 -6.97 3.72
N GLN A 508 -19.24 -8.16 3.11
CA GLN A 508 -20.29 -9.17 3.26
C GLN A 508 -20.49 -9.62 4.71
N ASN A 509 -19.43 -9.61 5.51
CA ASN A 509 -19.46 -10.01 6.91
C ASN A 509 -19.90 -8.88 7.87
N PHE A 510 -20.35 -7.74 7.34
CA PHE A 510 -20.87 -6.62 8.10
C PHE A 510 -22.38 -6.48 7.87
N LYS A 511 -23.14 -6.09 8.91
CA LYS A 511 -24.61 -6.23 8.96
C LYS A 511 -25.42 -5.31 8.03
N GLY A 512 -24.80 -4.46 7.20
CA GLY A 512 -25.53 -3.47 6.38
C GLY A 512 -25.95 -2.20 7.15
N MET A 513 -26.55 -1.22 6.46
CA MET A 513 -26.32 0.22 6.74
C MET A 513 -27.39 0.91 7.61
N PRO A 514 -27.05 1.99 8.36
CA PRO A 514 -28.03 2.80 9.08
C PRO A 514 -28.99 3.50 8.11
N SER A 515 -30.29 3.22 8.21
CA SER A 515 -31.34 3.74 7.32
C SER A 515 -31.44 5.27 7.23
N GLY A 516 -30.92 5.99 8.22
CA GLY A 516 -30.93 7.45 8.26
C GLY A 516 -29.93 8.12 7.30
N VAL A 517 -28.77 7.52 7.06
CA VAL A 517 -27.68 8.16 6.30
C VAL A 517 -27.89 8.04 4.79
N VAL A 518 -28.53 6.95 4.34
CA VAL A 518 -28.90 6.72 2.92
C VAL A 518 -29.83 7.82 2.40
N LYS A 519 -30.75 8.33 3.22
CA LYS A 519 -31.76 9.32 2.80
C LYS A 519 -31.20 10.72 2.53
N ALA A 520 -30.13 11.14 3.22
CA ALA A 520 -29.59 12.50 3.08
C ALA A 520 -28.78 12.71 1.79
N LEU A 521 -28.35 11.62 1.13
CA LEU A 521 -27.35 11.65 0.05
C LEU A 521 -27.85 11.13 -1.30
N ILE A 522 -29.05 10.53 -1.33
CA ILE A 522 -29.80 10.33 -2.57
C ILE A 522 -30.30 11.71 -2.98
N GLY A 523 -29.72 12.26 -4.05
CA GLY A 523 -30.18 13.53 -4.62
C GLY A 523 -31.66 13.45 -5.03
N THR A 524 -32.21 14.53 -5.56
CA THR A 524 -33.65 14.67 -5.89
C THR A 524 -34.19 13.71 -6.97
N GLY A 525 -33.43 12.69 -7.37
CA GLY A 525 -33.79 11.73 -8.44
C GLY A 525 -33.38 12.17 -9.85
N SER A 526 -32.83 13.39 -10.00
CA SER A 526 -32.40 13.93 -11.30
C SER A 526 -31.27 13.12 -11.94
N VAL A 527 -31.45 12.73 -13.21
CA VAL A 527 -30.51 11.94 -14.03
C VAL A 527 -29.12 12.59 -14.12
N LYS A 528 -29.04 13.92 -14.08
CA LYS A 528 -27.78 14.68 -14.20
C LYS A 528 -26.83 14.52 -12.99
N GLY A 529 -27.29 13.96 -11.87
CA GLY A 529 -26.50 13.77 -10.64
C GLY A 529 -26.10 12.32 -10.35
N ARG A 530 -26.40 11.37 -11.24
CA ARG A 530 -26.21 9.92 -11.03
C ARG A 530 -24.78 9.45 -11.32
N LEU A 531 -23.79 10.10 -10.72
CA LEU A 531 -22.42 9.58 -10.73
C LEU A 531 -22.32 8.35 -9.81
N PRO A 532 -21.54 7.31 -10.15
CA PRO A 532 -21.24 6.28 -9.19
C PRO A 532 -20.62 6.95 -7.95
N ILE A 533 -21.05 6.53 -6.78
CA ILE A 533 -20.46 7.03 -5.53
C ILE A 533 -19.13 6.30 -5.38
N ILE A 534 -18.08 6.92 -5.90
CA ILE A 534 -16.72 6.38 -5.81
C ILE A 534 -16.22 6.71 -4.40
N ARG A 535 -16.14 5.70 -3.52
CA ARG A 535 -15.38 5.86 -2.28
C ARG A 535 -13.91 5.59 -2.55
N VAL A 536 -13.05 6.41 -1.97
CA VAL A 536 -11.64 6.04 -1.85
C VAL A 536 -11.61 4.82 -0.95
N ALA A 537 -11.09 3.74 -1.51
CA ALA A 537 -10.75 2.49 -0.87
C ALA A 537 -11.91 1.58 -0.43
N GLY A 538 -12.54 0.90 -1.39
CA GLY A 538 -13.07 -0.43 -1.11
C GLY A 538 -11.94 -1.32 -0.59
N GLY A 539 -11.77 -1.46 0.73
CA GLY A 539 -10.71 -2.27 1.35
C GLY A 539 -9.25 -1.84 1.22
N TYR A 540 -8.90 -1.12 0.17
CA TYR A 540 -7.52 -0.73 -0.14
C TYR A 540 -6.84 0.05 0.98
N SER A 541 -7.59 0.76 1.82
CA SER A 541 -7.06 1.57 2.91
C SER A 541 -6.79 0.78 4.19
N THR A 542 -7.51 -0.32 4.40
CA THR A 542 -7.23 -1.23 5.53
C THR A 542 -5.87 -1.91 5.32
N VAL A 543 -5.50 -2.16 4.06
CA VAL A 543 -4.16 -2.61 3.66
C VAL A 543 -3.07 -1.61 4.05
N TRP A 544 -3.33 -0.29 3.99
CA TRP A 544 -2.40 0.72 4.51
C TRP A 544 -2.23 0.64 6.04
N ALA A 545 -3.32 0.42 6.79
CA ALA A 545 -3.22 0.25 8.24
C ALA A 545 -2.35 -0.96 8.61
N LEU A 546 -2.54 -2.10 7.93
CA LEU A 546 -1.69 -3.29 8.06
C LEU A 546 -0.21 -3.00 7.71
N TYR A 547 0.02 -2.26 6.64
CA TYR A 547 1.37 -1.89 6.22
C TYR A 547 2.09 -1.01 7.26
N VAL A 548 1.39 -0.05 7.86
CA VAL A 548 1.93 0.89 8.86
C VAL A 548 2.35 0.21 10.15
N ILE A 549 1.64 -0.84 10.60
CA ILE A 549 1.91 -1.56 11.86
C ILE A 549 2.98 -2.65 11.74
N SER A 550 3.42 -3.01 10.54
CA SER A 550 4.40 -4.08 10.32
C SER A 550 5.91 -3.76 10.56
N PRO A 551 6.41 -2.52 10.76
CA PRO A 551 7.85 -2.28 10.77
C PRO A 551 8.61 -2.92 11.95
N HIS A 552 9.73 -3.57 11.63
CA HIS A 552 10.70 -4.15 12.55
C HIS A 552 12.00 -3.33 12.60
N GLN A 553 12.62 -3.19 13.77
CA GLN A 553 14.07 -3.05 13.94
C GLN A 553 14.46 -3.43 15.38
N PRO A 554 15.24 -4.50 15.61
CA PRO A 554 15.73 -4.85 16.96
C PRO A 554 17.20 -4.49 17.18
N PHE A 555 17.95 -4.11 16.14
CA PHE A 555 19.42 -4.04 16.22
C PHE A 555 20.10 -2.94 15.39
N CYS A 556 19.42 -1.84 15.03
CA CYS A 556 20.07 -0.71 14.35
C CYS A 556 19.78 0.64 15.04
N PRO A 557 20.64 1.65 14.88
CA PRO A 557 20.41 3.00 15.40
C PRO A 557 19.07 3.56 14.87
N PRO A 558 18.50 4.60 15.50
CA PRO A 558 17.06 4.97 15.51
C PRO A 558 16.46 5.49 14.18
N GLN A 559 16.93 5.01 13.05
CA GLN A 559 16.67 5.57 11.73
C GLN A 559 15.96 4.53 10.86
N ALA A 560 14.61 4.48 10.91
CA ALA A 560 13.70 4.20 9.78
C ALA A 560 12.32 3.53 10.12
N GLY A 561 11.36 4.31 10.67
CA GLY A 561 9.86 4.21 10.67
C GLY A 561 9.14 2.85 10.85
N SER A 562 7.88 2.70 11.27
CA SER A 562 6.77 3.55 11.76
C SER A 562 6.07 2.95 12.99
N THR A 563 6.53 1.79 13.46
CA THR A 563 6.34 1.29 14.83
C THR A 563 7.57 0.45 15.13
N PRO A 564 8.60 0.92 15.85
CA PRO A 564 9.83 0.15 16.12
C PRO A 564 9.63 -1.05 17.05
N ILE A 565 8.38 -1.50 17.21
CA ILE A 565 7.90 -2.41 18.25
C ILE A 565 7.19 -3.65 17.69
N ALA A 566 7.05 -3.79 16.36
CA ALA A 566 6.37 -4.95 15.78
C ALA A 566 7.17 -6.22 16.02
N SER A 567 6.57 -7.19 16.72
CA SER A 567 7.17 -8.50 16.94
C SER A 567 7.24 -9.30 15.62
N PRO A 568 8.17 -10.28 15.50
CA PRO A 568 8.17 -11.20 14.35
C PRO A 568 6.83 -11.92 14.16
N GLU A 569 6.12 -12.21 15.26
CA GLU A 569 4.78 -12.81 15.24
C GLU A 569 3.76 -11.88 14.57
N SER A 570 3.71 -10.60 14.98
CA SER A 570 2.81 -9.60 14.38
C SER A 570 3.06 -9.41 12.89
N GLN A 571 4.33 -9.42 12.47
CA GLN A 571 4.71 -9.30 11.06
C GLN A 571 4.28 -10.49 10.23
N ASN A 572 4.44 -11.70 10.75
CA ASN A 572 4.00 -12.91 10.08
C ASN A 572 2.47 -12.93 9.93
N PHE A 573 1.74 -12.48 10.97
CA PHE A 573 0.30 -12.33 10.91
C PHE A 573 -0.14 -11.28 9.88
N VAL A 574 0.52 -10.12 9.83
CA VAL A 574 0.29 -9.10 8.79
C VAL A 574 0.53 -9.66 7.39
N ALA A 575 1.63 -10.38 7.16
CA ALA A 575 1.94 -10.98 5.86
C ALA A 575 0.87 -12.00 5.43
N LYS A 576 0.38 -12.81 6.39
CA LYS A 576 -0.76 -13.72 6.16
C LYS A 576 -2.02 -12.94 5.77
N CYS A 577 -2.34 -11.85 6.47
CA CYS A 577 -3.48 -10.99 6.13
C CYS A 577 -3.34 -10.39 4.72
N MET A 578 -2.18 -9.83 4.36
CA MET A 578 -1.92 -9.25 3.04
C MET A 578 -2.12 -10.27 1.91
N THR A 579 -1.60 -11.47 2.10
CA THR A 579 -1.74 -12.58 1.15
C THR A 579 -3.20 -12.95 0.94
N ARG A 580 -3.98 -13.03 2.03
CA ARG A 580 -5.41 -13.33 1.98
C ARG A 580 -6.20 -12.21 1.33
N VAL A 581 -5.91 -10.96 1.65
CA VAL A 581 -6.53 -9.79 1.00
C VAL A 581 -6.33 -9.82 -0.52
N GLN A 582 -5.12 -10.14 -0.97
CA GLN A 582 -4.85 -10.30 -2.40
C GLN A 582 -5.66 -11.47 -2.99
N LYS A 583 -5.57 -12.67 -2.42
CA LYS A 583 -6.11 -13.90 -3.02
C LYS A 583 -7.63 -14.02 -2.94
N GLU A 584 -8.22 -13.62 -1.81
CA GLU A 584 -9.65 -13.80 -1.54
C GLU A 584 -10.49 -12.64 -2.08
N PHE A 585 -9.90 -11.44 -2.22
CA PHE A 585 -10.64 -10.23 -2.61
C PHE A 585 -10.08 -9.54 -3.87
N GLY A 586 -9.01 -10.05 -4.47
CA GLY A 586 -8.43 -9.50 -5.71
C GLY A 586 -7.71 -8.15 -5.54
N ILE A 587 -7.30 -7.81 -4.31
CA ILE A 587 -6.67 -6.52 -3.98
C ILE A 587 -5.14 -6.63 -4.15
N ASN A 588 -4.65 -6.42 -5.37
CA ASN A 588 -3.22 -6.55 -5.72
C ASN A 588 -2.29 -5.60 -4.96
N GLN A 589 -2.78 -4.45 -4.48
CA GLN A 589 -1.99 -3.54 -3.64
C GLN A 589 -1.44 -4.23 -2.38
N ALA A 590 -2.18 -5.21 -1.83
CA ALA A 590 -1.71 -5.99 -0.68
C ALA A 590 -0.48 -6.84 -1.02
N GLN A 591 -0.38 -7.32 -2.26
CA GLN A 591 0.82 -8.02 -2.74
C GLN A 591 2.02 -7.10 -2.83
N VAL A 592 1.85 -5.89 -3.40
CA VAL A 592 2.93 -4.91 -3.55
C VAL A 592 3.46 -4.49 -2.18
N LEU A 593 2.57 -4.14 -1.24
CA LEU A 593 2.96 -3.77 0.11
C LEU A 593 3.53 -4.96 0.90
N GLY A 594 2.97 -6.16 0.75
CA GLY A 594 3.48 -7.38 1.35
C GLY A 594 4.90 -7.71 0.90
N LYS A 595 5.17 -7.70 -0.41
CA LYS A 595 6.52 -7.89 -0.98
C LYS A 595 7.50 -6.81 -0.51
N ALA A 596 7.06 -5.56 -0.36
CA ALA A 596 7.91 -4.51 0.19
C ALA A 596 8.31 -4.82 1.65
N LEU A 597 7.38 -5.31 2.48
CA LEU A 597 7.67 -5.72 3.86
C LEU A 597 8.65 -6.90 3.90
N GLU A 598 8.46 -7.92 3.04
CA GLU A 598 9.37 -9.06 2.91
C GLU A 598 10.77 -8.63 2.49
N TYR A 599 10.87 -7.76 1.49
CA TYR A 599 12.16 -7.23 1.03
C TYR A 599 12.86 -6.40 2.11
N LYS A 600 12.10 -5.60 2.89
CA LYS A 600 12.65 -4.88 4.05
C LYS A 600 13.26 -5.85 5.07
N ARG A 601 12.56 -6.95 5.38
CA ARG A 601 13.05 -7.99 6.29
C ARG A 601 14.32 -8.65 5.75
N TYR A 602 14.32 -9.00 4.46
CA TYR A 602 15.50 -9.56 3.80
C TYR A 602 16.72 -8.64 3.89
N LEU A 603 16.58 -7.33 3.63
CA LEU A 603 17.67 -6.37 3.75
C LEU A 603 18.21 -6.32 5.19
N ALA A 604 17.32 -6.29 6.18
CA ALA A 604 17.70 -6.28 7.59
C ALA A 604 18.45 -7.57 8.00
N GLU A 605 18.00 -8.73 7.56
CA GLU A 605 18.68 -10.02 7.79
C GLU A 605 20.08 -10.08 7.15
N LYS A 606 20.32 -9.30 6.09
CA LYS A 606 21.63 -9.17 5.43
C LYS A 606 22.52 -8.09 6.03
N GLY A 607 22.08 -7.42 7.10
CA GLY A 607 22.81 -6.30 7.69
C GLY A 607 22.88 -5.06 6.79
N ALA A 608 22.07 -5.00 5.74
CA ALA A 608 21.92 -3.80 4.91
C ALA A 608 20.98 -2.81 5.64
N ILE A 609 21.16 -1.51 5.39
CA ILE A 609 20.25 -0.48 5.90
C ILE A 609 18.94 -0.61 5.11
N PRO A 610 17.84 -1.07 5.73
CA PRO A 610 16.57 -1.17 5.03
C PRO A 610 16.06 0.21 4.63
N PHE A 611 15.36 0.30 3.50
CA PHE A 611 14.63 1.52 3.16
C PHE A 611 13.59 1.83 4.25
N SER A 612 13.34 3.12 4.46
CA SER A 612 12.36 3.57 5.44
C SER A 612 10.96 3.51 4.85
N ILE A 613 10.07 2.77 5.51
CA ILE A 613 8.65 2.66 5.12
C ILE A 613 7.93 4.00 5.32
N CYS A 614 8.32 4.72 6.38
CA CYS A 614 7.91 6.09 6.60
C CYS A 614 9.16 6.97 6.64
N PRO A 615 9.17 8.18 6.05
CA PRO A 615 10.34 9.03 6.01
C PRO A 615 11.01 9.19 7.38
N GLN A 616 12.33 9.27 7.40
CA GLN A 616 13.06 9.70 8.60
C GLN A 616 12.57 11.11 8.95
N TYR A 617 11.83 11.22 10.05
CA TYR A 617 11.23 12.48 10.49
C TYR A 617 12.24 13.45 11.05
N LEU A 618 13.45 12.99 11.35
CA LEU A 618 14.47 13.80 11.95
C LEU A 618 15.63 13.97 10.95
N PRO A 619 16.17 15.19 10.81
CA PRO A 619 17.33 15.42 9.97
C PRO A 619 18.50 14.51 10.43
N PRO A 620 19.32 14.00 9.49
CA PRO A 620 20.48 13.20 9.84
C PRO A 620 21.42 13.99 10.77
N ASP A 621 22.14 13.25 11.63
CA ASP A 621 22.94 13.71 12.79
C ASP A 621 24.00 14.81 12.51
N SER A 622 24.11 15.29 11.27
CA SER A 622 25.06 16.31 10.83
C SER A 622 24.65 17.76 11.15
N GLU A 623 23.40 18.03 11.56
CA GLU A 623 22.96 19.39 11.93
C GLU A 623 22.48 19.45 13.39
N PRO A 624 23.01 20.38 14.22
CA PRO A 624 22.57 20.51 15.60
C PRO A 624 21.11 20.97 15.66
N TYR A 625 20.27 20.21 16.35
CA TYR A 625 18.91 20.64 16.72
C TYR A 625 19.01 21.98 17.45
N VAL A 626 18.57 23.06 16.78
CA VAL A 626 18.75 24.43 17.25
C VAL A 626 18.08 24.58 18.62
N ARG A 627 18.87 24.92 19.65
CA ARG A 627 18.33 25.22 20.98
C ARG A 627 17.41 26.44 20.88
N PRO A 628 16.29 26.48 21.62
CA PRO A 628 15.53 27.72 21.78
C PRO A 628 16.49 28.81 22.27
N LYS A 629 16.52 29.96 21.57
CA LYS A 629 17.20 31.13 22.11
C LYS A 629 16.52 31.49 23.43
N PRO A 630 17.26 31.67 24.54
CA PRO A 630 16.65 32.16 25.77
C PRO A 630 15.96 33.48 25.45
N SER A 631 14.68 33.58 25.81
CA SER A 631 13.92 34.82 25.78
C SER A 631 14.67 35.86 26.62
N VAL A 632 15.12 36.93 25.96
CA VAL A 632 15.68 38.13 26.60
C VAL A 632 14.54 39.03 27.03
#